data_AF-A0A1X3H332-F1
#
_entry.id   AF-A0A1X3H332-F1
#
_cell.length_a   1.000
_cell.length_b   1.000
_cell.length_c   1.000
_cell.angle_alpha   90.00
_cell.angle_beta   90.00
_cell.angle_gamma   90.00
#
_symmetry.space_group_name_H-M   'P 1'
#
loop_
_entity.id
_entity.type
_entity.pdbx_description
1 polymer ?
#
loop_
_entity_poly.entity_id
_entity_poly.type
_entity_poly.pdbx_seq_one_letter_code
_entity_poly.pdbx_strand_id
1 'polypeptide(L)'
;MISEIDLAARLKQLEQLEGELICKGARSVGAGTNLSYADFFIFGALRRTLAQSRGFRDLINSRNFPCAAAILRLQIDTAMRVNVLGLIDDVDQACRAVLDGEQFNRLKDRDGTKLSDAHLRRKLAEKHPWISKVYEQTSNFVHLSGKHFEVSIARTDDESRIAYFQISGHDPHRPEETYFEAVDAFFEATKLAGMLLLAFWMARHQHEAVLASMSKDSGARKPPIKS
;
A
#
# COMPACT_ATOMS: atom_id res chain seq x y z
N MET A 1 -6.37 -9.15 -19.35
CA MET A 1 -7.08 -10.43 -19.22
C MET A 1 -7.97 -10.32 -18.01
N ILE A 2 -9.28 -10.20 -18.21
CA ILE A 2 -10.24 -10.32 -17.11
C ILE A 2 -10.25 -11.81 -16.77
N SER A 3 -9.77 -12.18 -15.59
CA SER A 3 -9.80 -13.57 -15.10
C SER A 3 -11.26 -14.05 -15.04
N GLU A 4 -11.59 -15.23 -15.59
CA GLU A 4 -12.95 -15.82 -15.62
C GLU A 4 -13.48 -16.28 -14.24
N ILE A 5 -12.87 -15.80 -13.15
CA ILE A 5 -13.19 -16.26 -11.80
C ILE A 5 -14.21 -15.33 -11.13
N ASP A 6 -15.11 -15.94 -10.35
CA ASP A 6 -16.16 -15.24 -9.60
C ASP A 6 -15.62 -14.37 -8.44
N LEU A 7 -16.52 -13.64 -7.78
CA LEU A 7 -16.16 -12.75 -6.67
C LEU A 7 -15.45 -13.49 -5.53
N ALA A 8 -15.94 -14.67 -5.18
CA ALA A 8 -15.42 -15.45 -4.06
C ALA A 8 -13.98 -15.91 -4.33
N ALA A 9 -13.69 -16.35 -5.55
CA ALA A 9 -12.36 -16.74 -5.98
C ALA A 9 -11.38 -15.55 -5.95
N ARG A 10 -11.80 -14.35 -6.36
CA ARG A 10 -10.94 -13.14 -6.27
C ARG A 10 -10.63 -12.76 -4.82
N LEU A 11 -11.62 -12.79 -3.93
CA LEU A 11 -11.41 -12.52 -2.51
C LEU A 11 -10.48 -13.57 -1.87
N LYS A 12 -10.58 -14.83 -2.29
CA LYS A 12 -9.68 -15.90 -1.86
C LYS A 12 -8.23 -15.67 -2.33
N GLN A 13 -8.03 -15.18 -3.54
CA GLN A 13 -6.69 -14.81 -4.02
C GLN A 13 -6.07 -13.68 -3.18
N LEU A 14 -6.87 -12.68 -2.81
CA LEU A 14 -6.42 -11.61 -1.94
C LEU A 14 -6.02 -12.14 -0.55
N GLU A 15 -6.82 -13.02 0.04
CA GLU A 15 -6.48 -13.70 1.30
C GLU A 15 -5.21 -14.56 1.21
N GLN A 16 -5.00 -15.22 0.07
CA GLN A 16 -3.78 -16.02 -0.16
C GLN A 16 -2.54 -15.11 -0.22
N LEU A 17 -2.66 -13.96 -0.88
CA LEU A 17 -1.61 -12.93 -0.90
C LEU A 17 -1.32 -12.38 0.50
N GLU A 18 -2.34 -12.14 1.34
CA GLU A 18 -2.14 -11.76 2.76
C GLU A 18 -1.27 -12.79 3.49
N GLY A 19 -1.59 -14.09 3.33
CA GLY A 19 -0.82 -15.18 3.93
C GLY A 19 0.63 -15.23 3.46
N GLU A 20 0.87 -14.96 2.18
CA GLU A 20 2.23 -14.86 1.64
C GLU A 20 3.01 -13.68 2.24
N LEU A 21 2.39 -12.51 2.39
CA LEU A 21 3.04 -11.33 2.97
C LEU A 21 3.40 -11.55 4.42
N ILE A 22 2.54 -12.22 5.20
CA ILE A 22 2.82 -12.60 6.58
C ILE A 22 4.02 -13.56 6.63
N CYS A 23 3.98 -14.64 5.83
CA CYS A 23 5.05 -15.63 5.80
C CYS A 23 6.40 -15.03 5.39
N LYS A 24 6.41 -14.17 4.36
CA LYS A 24 7.62 -13.52 3.85
C LYS A 24 8.13 -12.47 4.84
N GLY A 25 7.25 -11.63 5.38
CA GLY A 25 7.62 -10.60 6.37
C GLY A 25 8.19 -11.19 7.66
N ALA A 26 7.61 -12.27 8.17
CA ALA A 26 8.13 -12.96 9.36
C ALA A 26 9.55 -13.53 9.16
N ARG A 27 9.96 -13.81 7.92
CA ARG A 27 11.31 -14.27 7.59
C ARG A 27 12.30 -13.12 7.37
N SER A 28 11.81 -11.90 7.14
CA SER A 28 12.64 -10.73 6.86
C SER A 28 13.34 -10.17 8.11
N VAL A 29 12.76 -10.39 9.30
CA VAL A 29 13.30 -9.89 10.56
C VAL A 29 13.52 -11.08 11.52
N GLY A 30 14.78 -11.39 11.79
CA GLY A 30 15.17 -12.48 12.69
C GLY A 30 15.08 -12.09 14.17
N ALA A 31 15.00 -13.09 15.04
CA ALA A 31 15.13 -12.86 16.48
C ALA A 31 16.51 -12.27 16.81
N GLY A 32 16.54 -11.18 17.59
CA GLY A 32 17.78 -10.50 17.98
C GLY A 32 18.32 -9.49 16.96
N THR A 33 17.61 -9.23 15.85
CA THR A 33 17.96 -8.13 14.93
C THR A 33 17.72 -6.78 15.61
N ASN A 34 18.71 -5.90 15.56
CA ASN A 34 18.53 -4.50 15.99
C ASN A 34 17.59 -3.80 15.01
N LEU A 35 16.47 -3.29 15.52
CA LEU A 35 15.47 -2.61 14.70
C LEU A 35 15.74 -1.11 14.64
N SER A 36 15.64 -0.57 13.44
CA SER A 36 15.75 0.85 13.14
C SER A 36 14.37 1.52 13.07
N TYR A 37 14.32 2.84 13.01
CA TYR A 37 13.05 3.56 12.79
C TYR A 37 12.46 3.23 11.42
N ALA A 38 13.31 3.00 10.41
CA ALA A 38 12.86 2.50 9.13
C ALA A 38 12.14 1.14 9.26
N ASP A 39 12.65 0.22 10.09
CA ASP A 39 11.99 -1.07 10.29
C ASP A 39 10.64 -0.92 10.98
N PHE A 40 10.53 -0.06 12.00
CA PHE A 40 9.25 0.24 12.64
C PHE A 40 8.23 0.87 11.67
N PHE A 41 8.68 1.76 10.78
CA PHE A 41 7.83 2.31 9.74
C PHE A 41 7.29 1.21 8.81
N ILE A 42 8.14 0.28 8.38
CA ILE A 42 7.74 -0.83 7.50
C ILE A 42 6.82 -1.82 8.24
N PHE A 43 7.05 -2.10 9.52
CA PHE A 43 6.11 -2.87 10.35
C PHE A 43 4.73 -2.24 10.38
N GLY A 44 4.67 -0.92 10.62
CA GLY A 44 3.43 -0.16 10.59
C GLY A 44 2.74 -0.23 9.22
N ALA A 45 3.49 -0.08 8.14
CA ALA A 45 2.98 -0.13 6.77
C ALA A 45 2.52 -1.54 6.35
N LEU A 46 3.20 -2.60 6.79
CA LEU A 46 2.76 -3.99 6.57
C LEU A 46 1.49 -4.30 7.36
N ARG A 47 1.43 -3.96 8.66
CA ARG A 47 0.22 -4.10 9.47
C ARG A 47 -0.94 -3.35 8.83
N ARG A 48 -0.71 -2.11 8.38
CA ARG A 48 -1.71 -1.28 7.70
C ARG A 48 -2.22 -1.96 6.42
N THR A 49 -1.32 -2.49 5.59
CA THR A 49 -1.67 -3.22 4.36
C THR A 49 -2.58 -4.42 4.66
N LEU A 50 -2.22 -5.26 5.64
CA LEU A 50 -3.02 -6.42 6.02
C LEU A 50 -4.38 -6.03 6.62
N ALA A 51 -4.41 -4.99 7.46
CA ALA A 51 -5.65 -4.49 8.06
C ALA A 51 -6.60 -3.89 7.00
N GLN A 52 -6.06 -3.13 6.05
CA GLN A 52 -6.81 -2.60 4.91
C GLN A 52 -7.37 -3.72 4.04
N SER A 53 -6.56 -4.75 3.76
CA SER A 53 -6.99 -5.91 2.98
C SER A 53 -8.17 -6.64 3.62
N ARG A 54 -8.06 -6.95 4.91
CA ARG A 54 -9.17 -7.57 5.67
C ARG A 54 -10.43 -6.71 5.63
N GLY A 55 -10.32 -5.42 5.94
CA GLY A 55 -11.46 -4.50 5.93
C GLY A 55 -12.08 -4.34 4.54
N PHE A 56 -11.26 -4.32 3.49
CA PHE A 56 -11.73 -4.28 2.12
C PHE A 56 -12.58 -5.51 1.76
N ARG A 57 -12.13 -6.72 2.14
CA ARG A 57 -12.91 -7.96 1.93
C ARG A 57 -14.27 -7.91 2.63
N ASP A 58 -14.31 -7.45 3.88
CA ASP A 58 -15.55 -7.29 4.64
C ASP A 58 -16.52 -6.33 3.92
N LEU A 59 -16.01 -5.21 3.41
CA LEU A 59 -16.82 -4.21 2.69
C LEU A 59 -17.37 -4.73 1.36
N ILE A 60 -16.57 -5.47 0.58
CA ILE A 60 -17.02 -6.10 -0.66
C ILE A 60 -18.12 -7.12 -0.37
N ASN A 61 -17.94 -7.98 0.63
CA ASN A 61 -18.96 -8.96 1.04
C ASN A 61 -20.26 -8.29 1.51
N SER A 62 -20.15 -7.17 2.22
CA SER A 62 -21.31 -6.40 2.69
C SER A 62 -21.99 -5.52 1.62
N ARG A 63 -21.47 -5.53 0.38
CA ARG A 63 -21.89 -4.63 -0.71
C ARG A 63 -21.83 -3.15 -0.27
N ASN A 64 -20.66 -2.72 0.19
CA ASN A 64 -20.37 -1.32 0.53
C ASN A 64 -19.20 -0.81 -0.33
N PHE A 65 -19.50 -0.55 -1.60
CA PHE A 65 -18.53 -0.14 -2.59
C PHE A 65 -17.88 1.23 -2.29
N PRO A 66 -18.61 2.29 -1.86
CA PRO A 66 -18.00 3.59 -1.59
C PRO A 66 -16.88 3.50 -0.54
N CYS A 67 -17.11 2.77 0.56
CA CYS A 67 -16.07 2.54 1.54
C CYS A 67 -14.95 1.65 1.00
N ALA A 68 -15.26 0.61 0.23
CA ALA A 68 -14.23 -0.25 -0.36
C ALA A 68 -13.29 0.53 -1.31
N ALA A 69 -13.85 1.42 -2.14
CA ALA A 69 -13.09 2.30 -3.01
C ALA A 69 -12.20 3.28 -2.22
N ALA A 70 -12.68 3.81 -1.10
CA ALA A 70 -11.86 4.62 -0.20
C ALA A 70 -10.69 3.81 0.39
N ILE A 71 -10.90 2.55 0.80
CA ILE A 71 -9.80 1.69 1.28
C ILE A 71 -8.79 1.40 0.17
N LEU A 72 -9.23 1.18 -1.08
CA LEU A 72 -8.33 1.05 -2.24
C LEU A 72 -7.41 2.27 -2.39
N ARG A 73 -7.97 3.49 -2.27
CA ARG A 73 -7.16 4.71 -2.27
C ARG A 73 -6.11 4.69 -1.15
N LEU A 74 -6.48 4.26 0.04
CA LEU A 74 -5.57 4.18 1.19
C LEU A 74 -4.52 3.07 1.05
N GLN A 75 -4.79 2.00 0.29
CA GLN A 75 -3.82 0.94 -0.02
C GLN A 75 -2.73 1.47 -0.97
N ILE A 76 -3.13 2.26 -1.98
CA ILE A 76 -2.21 2.97 -2.87
C ILE A 76 -1.36 3.97 -2.08
N ASP A 77 -1.94 4.66 -1.08
CA ASP A 77 -1.19 5.57 -0.19
C ASP A 77 0.00 4.87 0.46
N THR A 78 -0.23 3.68 1.00
CA THR A 78 0.83 2.86 1.61
C THR A 78 1.93 2.54 0.60
N ALA A 79 1.58 2.09 -0.61
CA ALA A 79 2.57 1.79 -1.66
C ALA A 79 3.41 3.01 -2.04
N MET A 80 2.78 4.17 -2.22
CA MET A 80 3.46 5.43 -2.55
C MET A 80 4.48 5.85 -1.47
N ARG A 81 4.09 5.75 -0.19
CA ARG A 81 4.94 6.14 0.94
C ARG A 81 6.11 5.20 1.16
N VAL A 82 5.96 3.92 0.88
CA VAL A 82 7.08 2.97 0.93
C VAL A 82 8.02 3.18 -0.27
N ASN A 83 7.47 3.41 -1.46
CA ASN A 83 8.27 3.63 -2.67
C ASN A 83 9.24 4.83 -2.54
N VAL A 84 8.81 5.91 -1.90
CA VAL A 84 9.65 7.11 -1.77
C VAL A 84 10.82 6.95 -0.82
N LEU A 85 10.81 5.95 0.08
CA LEU A 85 11.93 5.72 0.99
C LEU A 85 13.24 5.47 0.22
N GLY A 86 13.16 4.83 -0.95
CA GLY A 86 14.31 4.64 -1.83
C GLY A 86 14.86 5.91 -2.47
N LEU A 87 14.19 7.06 -2.30
CA LEU A 87 14.59 8.38 -2.84
C LEU A 87 15.16 9.31 -1.76
N ILE A 88 15.13 8.91 -0.49
CA ILE A 88 15.62 9.69 0.65
C ILE A 88 17.04 9.22 1.01
N ASP A 89 17.93 10.15 1.36
CA ASP A 89 19.32 9.82 1.74
C ASP A 89 19.39 9.23 3.16
N ASP A 90 18.87 9.96 4.16
CA ASP A 90 18.76 9.45 5.55
C ASP A 90 17.34 8.93 5.81
N VAL A 91 17.11 7.68 5.38
CA VAL A 91 15.81 7.02 5.52
C VAL A 91 15.44 6.82 7.00
N ASP A 92 16.40 6.57 7.87
CA ASP A 92 16.11 6.29 9.27
C ASP A 92 15.65 7.54 10.01
N GLN A 93 16.33 8.67 9.79
CA GLN A 93 15.89 9.97 10.29
C GLN A 93 14.52 10.38 9.75
N ALA A 94 14.27 10.17 8.45
CA ALA A 94 12.98 10.47 7.85
C ALA A 94 11.84 9.62 8.46
N CYS A 95 12.05 8.31 8.59
CA CYS A 95 11.08 7.41 9.23
C CYS A 95 10.86 7.77 10.70
N ARG A 96 11.91 8.14 11.43
CA ARG A 96 11.80 8.65 12.81
C ARG A 96 10.90 9.88 12.88
N ALA A 97 11.14 10.88 12.03
CA ALA A 97 10.33 12.10 12.00
C ALA A 97 8.84 11.80 11.73
N VAL A 98 8.54 10.88 10.80
CA VAL A 98 7.16 10.48 10.52
C VAL A 98 6.53 9.76 11.72
N LEU A 99 7.26 8.85 12.37
CA LEU A 99 6.78 8.15 13.57
C LEU A 99 6.52 9.13 14.74
N ASP A 100 7.29 10.21 14.81
CA ASP A 100 7.09 11.31 15.76
C ASP A 100 5.93 12.26 15.36
N GLY A 101 5.26 12.02 14.23
CA GLY A 101 4.06 12.74 13.78
C GLY A 101 4.29 13.80 12.69
N GLU A 102 5.50 13.90 12.13
CA GLU A 102 5.77 14.79 11.01
C GLU A 102 5.04 14.34 9.74
N GLN A 103 4.52 15.29 8.98
CA GLN A 103 3.85 14.99 7.72
C GLN A 103 4.88 14.78 6.61
N PHE A 104 4.65 13.78 5.74
CA PHE A 104 5.50 13.52 4.58
C PHE A 104 5.75 14.78 3.73
N ASN A 105 4.74 15.63 3.53
CA ASN A 105 4.87 16.84 2.71
C ASN A 105 5.87 17.89 3.25
N ARG A 106 6.35 17.74 4.49
CA ARG A 106 7.40 18.58 5.10
C ARG A 106 8.79 18.00 4.92
N LEU A 107 8.89 16.71 4.59
CA LEU A 107 10.13 16.03 4.24
C LEU A 107 10.50 16.29 2.77
N LYS A 108 11.75 15.98 2.43
CA LYS A 108 12.31 16.11 1.08
C LYS A 108 13.00 14.82 0.64
N ASP A 109 13.02 14.58 -0.66
CA ASP A 109 13.92 13.59 -1.27
C ASP A 109 15.35 14.14 -1.40
N ARG A 110 16.26 13.30 -1.90
CA ARG A 110 17.67 13.65 -2.16
C ARG A 110 17.86 14.84 -3.11
N ASP A 111 16.88 15.11 -3.97
CA ASP A 111 16.91 16.23 -4.92
C ASP A 111 16.36 17.53 -4.28
N GLY A 112 16.01 17.49 -2.99
CA GLY A 112 15.44 18.61 -2.25
C GLY A 112 13.96 18.86 -2.55
N THR A 113 13.28 17.97 -3.28
CA THR A 113 11.87 18.08 -3.63
C THR A 113 10.99 17.63 -2.48
N LYS A 114 9.97 18.41 -2.12
CA LYS A 114 9.02 18.06 -1.05
C LYS A 114 8.26 16.77 -1.36
N LEU A 115 8.08 15.92 -0.37
CA LEU A 115 7.35 14.65 -0.50
C LEU A 115 5.82 14.84 -0.40
N SER A 116 5.27 15.71 -1.25
CA SER A 116 3.81 15.88 -1.38
C SER A 116 3.17 14.66 -2.02
N ASP A 117 1.89 14.39 -1.74
CA ASP A 117 1.17 13.26 -2.33
C ASP A 117 1.22 13.27 -3.88
N ALA A 118 1.21 14.45 -4.50
CA ALA A 118 1.37 14.58 -5.95
C ALA A 118 2.74 14.09 -6.43
N HIS A 119 3.82 14.43 -5.69
CA HIS A 119 5.17 13.95 -5.97
C HIS A 119 5.31 12.45 -5.75
N LEU A 120 4.78 11.94 -4.63
CA LEU A 120 4.78 10.51 -4.31
C LEU A 120 4.10 9.68 -5.39
N ARG A 121 2.90 10.12 -5.80
CA ARG A 121 2.12 9.50 -6.87
C ARG A 121 2.88 9.51 -8.19
N ARG A 122 3.44 10.66 -8.58
CA ARG A 122 4.22 10.80 -9.81
C ARG A 122 5.38 9.80 -9.83
N LYS A 123 6.14 9.72 -8.74
CA LYS A 123 7.28 8.80 -8.63
C LYS A 123 6.90 7.33 -8.69
N LEU A 124 5.77 6.95 -8.11
CA LEU A 124 5.29 5.57 -8.25
C LEU A 124 4.77 5.28 -9.67
N ALA A 125 4.08 6.25 -10.28
CA ALA A 125 3.50 6.14 -11.61
C ALA A 125 4.53 6.06 -12.74
N GLU A 126 5.76 6.58 -12.54
CA GLU A 126 6.88 6.40 -13.47
C GLU A 126 7.13 4.90 -13.78
N LYS A 127 6.94 4.01 -12.80
CA LYS A 127 7.09 2.55 -12.96
C LYS A 127 5.76 1.81 -13.09
N HIS A 128 4.69 2.37 -12.56
CA HIS A 128 3.36 1.75 -12.53
C HIS A 128 2.29 2.74 -13.06
N PRO A 129 2.19 2.96 -14.39
CA PRO A 129 1.39 4.04 -14.98
C PRO A 129 -0.10 4.02 -14.60
N TRP A 130 -0.64 2.85 -14.24
CA TRP A 130 -2.03 2.67 -13.82
C TRP A 130 -2.36 3.37 -12.49
N ILE A 131 -1.35 3.65 -11.65
CA ILE A 131 -1.52 4.21 -10.30
C ILE A 131 -2.25 5.54 -10.33
N SER A 132 -1.89 6.45 -11.24
CA SER A 132 -2.50 7.79 -11.28
C SER A 132 -4.00 7.73 -11.53
N LYS A 133 -4.43 6.88 -12.47
CA LYS A 133 -5.84 6.71 -12.81
C LYS A 133 -6.63 6.14 -11.63
N VAL A 134 -6.18 5.03 -11.04
CA VAL A 134 -6.90 4.39 -9.93
C VAL A 134 -6.91 5.30 -8.70
N TYR A 135 -5.80 5.97 -8.40
CA TYR A 135 -5.71 6.96 -7.33
C TYR A 135 -6.76 8.06 -7.49
N GLU A 136 -6.89 8.65 -8.68
CA GLU A 136 -7.81 9.77 -8.93
C GLU A 136 -9.26 9.33 -8.85
N GLN A 137 -9.59 8.19 -9.46
CA GLN A 137 -10.94 7.64 -9.41
C GLN A 137 -11.38 7.33 -7.98
N THR A 138 -10.51 6.70 -7.19
CA THR A 138 -10.81 6.31 -5.80
C THR A 138 -10.75 7.47 -4.82
N SER A 139 -9.98 8.53 -5.10
CA SER A 139 -9.96 9.75 -4.28
C SER A 139 -11.33 10.45 -4.25
N ASN A 140 -12.17 10.26 -5.27
CA ASN A 140 -13.54 10.77 -5.27
C ASN A 140 -14.43 10.13 -4.20
N PHE A 141 -14.02 9.01 -3.60
CA PHE A 141 -14.70 8.35 -2.49
C PHE A 141 -14.08 8.69 -1.12
N VAL A 142 -13.01 9.48 -1.08
CA VAL A 142 -12.40 9.97 0.17
C VAL A 142 -12.99 11.33 0.54
N HIS A 143 -13.13 12.22 -0.43
CA HIS A 143 -13.76 13.53 -0.23
C HIS A 143 -15.20 13.49 -0.73
N LEU A 144 -16.12 14.15 0.01
CA LEU A 144 -17.50 14.28 -0.42
C LEU A 144 -17.52 14.93 -1.82
N SER A 145 -18.07 14.18 -2.78
CA SER A 145 -18.01 14.51 -4.20
C SER A 145 -19.29 14.05 -4.90
N GLY A 146 -19.48 14.47 -6.15
CA GLY A 146 -20.58 14.00 -6.99
C GLY A 146 -20.66 12.48 -7.11
N LYS A 147 -19.55 11.76 -6.95
CA LYS A 147 -19.57 10.28 -6.96
C LYS A 147 -20.43 9.68 -5.86
N HIS A 148 -20.53 10.32 -4.70
CA HIS A 148 -21.39 9.85 -3.61
C HIS A 148 -22.87 9.95 -3.97
N PHE A 149 -23.25 11.00 -4.70
CA PHE A 149 -24.60 11.13 -5.25
C PHE A 149 -24.83 10.10 -6.37
N GLU A 150 -23.90 9.98 -7.31
CA GLU A 150 -24.03 9.05 -8.44
C GLU A 150 -24.20 7.59 -7.98
N VAL A 151 -23.44 7.15 -6.98
CA VAL A 151 -23.55 5.76 -6.50
C VAL A 151 -24.82 5.47 -5.69
N SER A 152 -25.58 6.50 -5.29
CA SER A 152 -26.88 6.35 -4.64
C SER A 152 -28.03 6.08 -5.62
N ILE A 153 -27.82 6.31 -6.92
CA ILE A 153 -28.82 6.06 -7.96
C ILE A 153 -28.98 4.54 -8.11
N ALA A 154 -30.18 4.05 -7.81
CA ALA A 154 -30.52 2.64 -7.86
C ALA A 154 -31.03 2.20 -9.23
N ARG A 155 -31.84 3.04 -9.87
CA ARG A 155 -32.31 2.85 -11.25
C ARG A 155 -32.82 4.16 -11.83
N THR A 156 -32.79 4.27 -13.15
CA THR A 156 -33.44 5.35 -13.92
C THR A 156 -34.50 4.76 -14.83
N ASP A 157 -35.53 5.54 -15.11
CA ASP A 157 -36.58 5.26 -16.06
C ASP A 157 -36.63 6.42 -17.04
N ASP A 158 -36.12 6.18 -18.25
CA ASP A 158 -35.90 7.24 -19.23
C ASP A 158 -37.22 7.70 -19.88
N GLU A 159 -38.20 6.82 -20.01
CA GLU A 159 -39.52 7.13 -20.59
C GLU A 159 -40.30 8.10 -19.70
N SER A 160 -40.33 7.83 -18.39
CA SER A 160 -41.00 8.68 -17.41
C SER A 160 -40.10 9.80 -16.86
N ARG A 161 -38.80 9.78 -17.19
CA ARG A 161 -37.77 10.68 -16.65
C ARG A 161 -37.69 10.65 -15.11
N ILE A 162 -37.81 9.47 -14.50
CA ILE A 162 -37.76 9.28 -13.05
C ILE A 162 -36.44 8.61 -12.66
N ALA A 163 -35.80 9.11 -11.59
CA ALA A 163 -34.65 8.46 -10.95
C ALA A 163 -35.04 7.97 -9.56
N TYR A 164 -34.60 6.75 -9.22
CA TYR A 164 -34.83 6.13 -7.93
C TYR A 164 -33.51 6.08 -7.17
N PHE A 165 -33.53 6.52 -5.92
CA PHE A 165 -32.35 6.61 -5.06
C PHE A 165 -32.47 5.64 -3.89
N GLN A 166 -31.33 5.09 -3.46
CA GLN A 166 -31.24 4.29 -2.25
C GLN A 166 -30.42 5.04 -1.21
N ILE A 167 -31.03 5.28 -0.04
CA ILE A 167 -30.36 5.86 1.13
C ILE A 167 -30.15 4.72 2.13
N SER A 168 -28.99 4.07 2.05
CA SER A 168 -28.63 2.97 2.95
C SER A 168 -27.11 2.79 3.02
N GLY A 169 -26.63 2.01 3.99
CA GLY A 169 -25.24 1.57 4.05
C GLY A 169 -24.87 0.45 3.07
N HIS A 170 -25.85 -0.06 2.32
CA HIS A 170 -25.65 -1.05 1.26
C HIS A 170 -25.76 -0.38 -0.11
N ASP A 171 -25.02 -0.92 -1.07
CA ASP A 171 -25.11 -0.50 -2.45
C ASP A 171 -26.51 -0.82 -3.02
N PRO A 172 -27.01 0.00 -3.95
CA PRO A 172 -28.07 -0.45 -4.83
C PRO A 172 -27.68 -1.73 -5.58
N HIS A 173 -28.66 -2.46 -6.11
CA HIS A 173 -28.38 -3.63 -6.93
C HIS A 173 -27.47 -3.24 -8.10
N ARG A 174 -26.32 -3.90 -8.20
CA ARG A 174 -25.28 -3.66 -9.20
C ARG A 174 -24.80 -5.00 -9.77
N PRO A 175 -24.40 -5.05 -11.04
CA PRO A 175 -23.72 -6.21 -11.61
C PRO A 175 -22.44 -6.54 -10.83
N GLU A 176 -22.14 -7.83 -10.68
CA GLU A 176 -20.97 -8.29 -9.91
C GLU A 176 -19.65 -7.78 -10.48
N GLU A 177 -19.61 -7.52 -11.79
CA GLU A 177 -18.49 -6.97 -12.54
C GLU A 177 -18.00 -5.64 -11.95
N THR A 178 -18.90 -4.86 -11.34
CA THR A 178 -18.55 -3.63 -10.62
C THR A 178 -17.60 -3.90 -9.46
N TYR A 179 -17.78 -5.03 -8.78
CA TYR A 179 -16.94 -5.44 -7.66
C TYR A 179 -15.68 -6.17 -8.14
N PHE A 180 -15.72 -6.85 -9.29
CA PHE A 180 -14.53 -7.52 -9.85
C PHE A 180 -13.41 -6.52 -10.10
N GLU A 181 -13.70 -5.39 -10.76
CA GLU A 181 -12.70 -4.36 -11.03
C GLU A 181 -12.09 -3.80 -9.74
N ALA A 182 -12.91 -3.55 -8.72
CA ALA A 182 -12.43 -3.05 -7.43
C ALA A 182 -11.52 -4.06 -6.73
N VAL A 183 -11.91 -5.35 -6.70
CA VAL A 183 -11.12 -6.40 -6.06
C VAL A 183 -9.80 -6.62 -6.81
N ASP A 184 -9.82 -6.60 -8.14
CA ASP A 184 -8.61 -6.77 -8.95
C ASP A 184 -7.64 -5.60 -8.78
N ALA A 185 -8.15 -4.36 -8.78
CA ALA A 185 -7.34 -3.19 -8.50
C ALA A 185 -6.76 -3.22 -7.08
N PHE A 186 -7.53 -3.69 -6.10
CA PHE A 186 -7.08 -3.85 -4.73
C PHE A 186 -6.01 -4.93 -4.57
N PHE A 187 -6.18 -6.06 -5.26
CA PHE A 187 -5.17 -7.11 -5.31
C PHE A 187 -3.85 -6.58 -5.87
N GLU A 188 -3.87 -5.89 -7.01
CA GLU A 188 -2.65 -5.32 -7.60
C GLU A 188 -2.01 -4.22 -6.73
N ALA A 189 -2.82 -3.37 -6.08
CA ALA A 189 -2.31 -2.38 -5.13
C ALA A 189 -1.67 -3.04 -3.89
N THR A 190 -2.28 -4.11 -3.37
CA THR A 190 -1.77 -4.87 -2.22
C THR A 190 -0.48 -5.60 -2.58
N LYS A 191 -0.45 -6.23 -3.75
CA LYS A 191 0.74 -6.91 -4.29
C LYS A 191 1.89 -5.93 -4.45
N LEU A 192 1.64 -4.76 -5.04
CA LEU A 192 2.64 -3.71 -5.20
C LEU A 192 3.17 -3.21 -3.85
N ALA A 193 2.26 -2.86 -2.92
CA ALA A 193 2.65 -2.44 -1.58
C ALA A 193 3.51 -3.51 -0.88
N GLY A 194 3.06 -4.76 -0.90
CA GLY A 194 3.77 -5.89 -0.33
C GLY A 194 5.14 -6.12 -0.95
N MET A 195 5.26 -6.03 -2.27
CA MET A 195 6.54 -6.13 -2.96
C MET A 195 7.51 -5.03 -2.53
N LEU A 196 7.06 -3.78 -2.45
CA LEU A 196 7.89 -2.64 -2.02
C LEU A 196 8.35 -2.79 -0.56
N LEU A 197 7.45 -3.21 0.33
CA LEU A 197 7.75 -3.45 1.75
C LEU A 197 8.84 -4.52 1.91
N LEU A 198 8.64 -5.68 1.27
CA LEU A 198 9.58 -6.80 1.36
C LEU A 198 10.92 -6.47 0.70
N ALA A 199 10.90 -5.80 -0.46
CA ALA A 199 12.13 -5.38 -1.14
C ALA A 199 12.94 -4.41 -0.29
N PHE A 200 12.28 -3.46 0.39
CA PHE A 200 12.94 -2.53 1.29
C PHE A 200 13.64 -3.25 2.45
N TRP A 201 12.94 -4.14 3.15
CA TRP A 201 13.53 -4.93 4.24
C TRP A 201 14.69 -5.80 3.76
N MET A 202 14.52 -6.50 2.64
CA MET A 202 15.57 -7.36 2.09
C MET A 202 16.83 -6.57 1.77
N ALA A 203 16.71 -5.43 1.07
CA ALA A 203 17.84 -4.59 0.72
C ALA A 203 18.57 -4.07 1.97
N ARG A 204 17.82 -3.68 3.00
CA ARG A 204 18.37 -3.14 4.24
C ARG A 204 19.15 -4.19 5.04
N HIS A 205 18.54 -5.33 5.34
CA HIS A 205 19.18 -6.34 6.18
C HIS A 205 20.29 -7.12 5.46
N GLN A 206 20.24 -7.23 4.13
CA GLN A 206 21.39 -7.72 3.36
C GLN A 206 22.57 -6.75 3.47
N HIS A 207 22.34 -5.44 3.36
CA HIS A 207 23.38 -4.44 3.49
C HIS A 207 24.01 -4.44 4.90
N GLU A 208 23.19 -4.53 5.95
CA GLU A 208 23.67 -4.63 7.34
C GLU A 208 24.51 -5.89 7.57
N ALA A 209 24.10 -7.03 7.02
CA ALA A 209 24.85 -8.28 7.13
C ALA A 209 26.24 -8.16 6.46
N VAL A 210 26.33 -7.50 5.30
CA VAL A 210 27.60 -7.24 4.60
C VAL A 210 28.51 -6.32 5.42
N LEU A 211 27.98 -5.23 5.98
CA LEU A 211 28.76 -4.33 6.85
C LEU A 211 29.25 -5.04 8.11
N ALA A 212 28.41 -5.89 8.70
CA ALA A 212 28.78 -6.71 9.86
C ALA A 212 29.88 -7.74 9.53
N SER A 213 29.90 -8.31 8.32
CA SER A 213 31.00 -9.20 7.91
C SER A 213 32.31 -8.44 7.66
N MET A 214 32.25 -7.26 7.03
CA MET A 214 33.45 -6.44 6.76
C MET A 214 34.13 -5.91 8.04
N SER A 215 33.34 -5.58 9.05
CA SER A 215 33.87 -5.15 10.36
C SER A 215 34.51 -6.29 11.16
N LYS A 216 34.04 -7.53 10.99
CA LYS A 216 34.67 -8.71 11.60
C LYS A 216 36.02 -9.06 10.95
N ASP A 217 36.14 -8.92 9.63
CA ASP A 217 37.40 -9.20 8.91
C ASP A 217 38.50 -8.17 9.17
N SER A 218 38.14 -6.90 9.40
CA SER A 218 39.10 -5.84 9.71
C SER A 218 39.67 -5.91 11.14
N GLY A 219 38.99 -6.61 12.06
CA GLY A 219 39.48 -6.87 13.43
C GLY A 219 40.48 -8.04 13.56
N ALA A 220 40.73 -8.81 12.50
CA ALA A 220 41.54 -10.05 12.57
C ALA A 220 43.05 -9.87 12.25
N ARG A 221 43.53 -8.66 11.95
CA ARG A 221 44.98 -8.41 11.78
C ARG A 221 45.67 -8.32 13.14
N LYS A 222 46.13 -9.45 13.66
CA LYS A 222 47.10 -9.48 14.78
C LYS A 222 48.35 -8.68 14.37
N PRO A 223 48.90 -7.83 15.25
CA PRO A 223 50.17 -7.14 14.97
C PRO A 223 51.29 -8.17 14.78
N PRO A 224 52.28 -7.89 13.91
CA PRO A 224 53.40 -8.79 13.71
C PRO A 224 54.16 -8.93 15.02
N ILE A 225 54.37 -10.18 15.44
CA ILE A 225 55.24 -10.53 16.55
C ILE A 225 56.64 -10.08 16.14
N LYS A 226 57.19 -9.08 16.84
CA LYS A 226 58.59 -8.70 16.69
C LYS A 226 59.45 -9.78 17.36
N SER A 227 60.24 -10.50 16.56
CA SER A 227 61.38 -11.29 17.00
C SER A 227 62.64 -10.72 16.38
#